data_AF-A0A931W4M0-F1
#
_entry.id   AF-A0A931W4M0-F1
#
_cell.length_a   1.000
_cell.length_b   1.000
_cell.length_c   1.000
_cell.angle_alpha   90.00
_cell.angle_beta   90.00
_cell.angle_gamma   90.00
#
_symmetry.space_group_name_H-M   'P 1'
#
loop_
_entity.id
_entity.type
_entity.pdbx_description
1 polymer ?
#
loop_
_entity_poly.entity_id
_entity_poly.type
_entity_poly.pdbx_seq_one_letter_code
_entity_poly.pdbx_strand_id
1 'polypeptide(L)' 'RTAVGVVYLRDAFYYHAWSEVWLGEWISLDSVLDQFPADVTHIKFLEGDIDRQIDILQLIGNLKIEVLDGTYPVESPHR' A
#
# COMPACT_ATOMS: atom_id res chain seq x y z
N ARG A 1 -13.08 -2.29 -6.60
CA ARG A 1 -12.01 -2.53 -7.58
C ARG A 1 -10.80 -3.13 -6.86
N THR A 2 -9.87 -3.73 -7.58
CA THR A 2 -8.65 -4.26 -6.99
C THR A 2 -7.52 -3.25 -7.11
N ALA A 3 -6.71 -3.14 -6.06
CA ALA A 3 -5.44 -2.44 -6.04
C ALA A 3 -4.31 -3.45 -5.91
N VAL A 4 -3.17 -3.17 -6.52
CA VAL A 4 -1.95 -3.99 -6.43
C VAL A 4 -0.76 -3.09 -6.15
N GLY A 5 0.12 -3.57 -5.27
CA GLY A 5 1.29 -2.84 -4.85
C GLY A 5 2.12 -3.66 -3.88
N VAL A 6 2.61 -3.02 -2.83
CA VAL A 6 3.33 -3.68 -1.74
C VAL A 6 2.77 -3.29 -0.37
N VAL A 7 2.94 -4.20 0.60
CA VAL A 7 2.56 -3.98 2.00
C VAL A 7 3.75 -4.31 2.89
N TYR A 8 4.00 -3.48 3.91
CA TYR A 8 5.03 -3.74 4.91
C TYR A 8 4.55 -4.79 5.92
N LEU A 9 5.16 -5.96 5.90
CA LEU A 9 4.88 -7.06 6.81
C LEU A 9 6.20 -7.65 7.28
N ARG A 10 6.32 -8.07 8.54
CA ARG A 10 7.48 -8.85 9.02
C ARG A 10 8.83 -8.28 8.57
N ASP A 11 8.99 -6.97 8.78
CA ASP A 11 10.21 -6.20 8.48
C ASP A 11 10.59 -6.09 6.99
N ALA A 12 9.67 -6.36 6.06
CA ALA A 12 9.90 -6.20 4.63
C ALA A 12 8.64 -5.81 3.86
N PHE A 13 8.81 -5.25 2.65
CA PHE A 13 7.71 -5.01 1.73
C PHE A 13 7.45 -6.22 0.84
N TYR A 14 6.22 -6.71 0.83
CA TYR A 14 5.77 -7.84 0.02
C TYR A 14 4.75 -7.40 -1.01
N TYR A 15 4.81 -7.97 -2.23
CA TYR A 15 3.76 -7.79 -3.21
C TYR A 15 2.42 -8.24 -2.66
N HIS A 16 1.40 -7.42 -2.85
CA HIS A 16 0.07 -7.69 -2.35
C HIS A 16 -1.00 -7.09 -3.24
N ALA A 17 -2.16 -7.73 -3.25
CA ALA A 17 -3.37 -7.23 -3.89
C ALA A 17 -4.48 -7.13 -2.84
N TRP A 18 -5.16 -5.99 -2.80
CA TRP A 18 -6.23 -5.71 -1.85
C TRP A 18 -7.44 -5.05 -2.54
N SER A 19 -8.49 -4.82 -1.77
CA SER A 19 -9.76 -4.30 -2.29
C SER A 19 -9.90 -2.80 -2.05
N GLU A 20 -10.48 -2.09 -3.00
CA GLU A 20 -10.99 -0.73 -2.80
C GLU A 20 -12.49 -0.71 -3.08
N VAL A 21 -13.25 -0.11 -2.16
CA VAL A 21 -14.71 -0.02 -2.23
C VAL A 21 -15.15 1.43 -2.30
N TRP A 22 -16.29 1.68 -2.95
CA TRP A 22 -16.85 3.02 -3.09
C TRP A 22 -17.89 3.28 -2.00
N LEU A 23 -17.61 4.24 -1.11
CA LEU A 23 -18.49 4.66 -0.01
C LEU A 23 -18.69 6.19 -0.01
N GLY A 24 -18.90 6.76 -1.20
CA GLY A 24 -18.84 8.22 -1.44
C GLY A 24 -17.44 8.70 -1.83
N GLU A 25 -16.42 7.91 -1.50
CA GLU A 25 -15.05 7.97 -2.00
C GLU A 25 -14.47 6.55 -2.11
N TRP A 26 -13.30 6.41 -2.73
CA TRP A 26 -12.59 5.13 -2.76
C TRP A 26 -11.89 4.88 -1.43
N ILE A 27 -12.34 3.86 -0.70
CA ILE A 27 -11.74 3.42 0.56
C ILE A 27 -10.97 2.13 0.31
N SER A 28 -9.67 2.12 0.63
CA SER A 28 -8.86 0.90 0.63
C SER A 28 -9.18 0.03 1.85
N LEU A 29 -9.28 -1.28 1.64
CA LEU A 29 -9.46 -2.28 2.67
C LEU A 29 -8.71 -3.57 2.34
N ASP A 30 -8.34 -4.31 3.36
CA ASP A 30 -7.65 -5.57 3.21
C ASP A 30 -8.24 -6.66 4.13
N SER A 31 -9.02 -7.56 3.54
CA SER A 31 -9.60 -8.69 4.27
C SER A 31 -8.60 -9.80 4.62
N VAL A 32 -7.45 -9.86 3.94
CA VAL A 32 -6.38 -10.83 4.25
C VAL A 32 -5.68 -10.44 5.54
N LEU A 33 -5.51 -9.13 5.76
CA LEU A 33 -4.88 -8.56 6.94
C LEU A 33 -5.87 -8.03 7.99
N ASP A 34 -7.18 -8.22 7.77
CA ASP A 34 -8.26 -7.73 8.65
C ASP A 34 -8.20 -6.22 8.91
N GLN A 35 -8.04 -5.43 7.84
CA GLN A 35 -7.92 -3.97 7.91
C GLN A 35 -9.05 -3.26 7.16
N PHE A 36 -9.77 -2.38 7.85
CA PHE A 36 -10.74 -1.46 7.27
C PHE A 36 -10.74 -0.12 8.05
N PRO A 37 -10.20 0.98 7.47
CA PRO A 37 -9.49 1.03 6.20
C PRO A 37 -8.12 0.31 6.28
N ALA A 38 -7.56 -0.04 5.12
CA ALA A 38 -6.17 -0.47 5.02
C ALA A 38 -5.25 0.62 5.59
N ASP A 39 -4.20 0.22 6.30
CA ASP A 39 -3.27 1.17 6.91
C ASP A 39 -2.31 1.81 5.88
N VAL A 40 -1.50 2.75 6.34
CA VAL A 40 -0.54 3.48 5.50
C VAL A 40 0.62 2.63 4.97
N THR A 41 0.73 1.36 5.37
CA THR A 41 1.79 0.46 4.86
C THR A 41 1.48 -0.08 3.47
N HIS A 42 0.27 0.13 2.96
CA HIS A 42 -0.19 -0.26 1.63
C HIS A 42 0.23 0.78 0.57
N ILE A 43 1.34 0.52 -0.12
CA ILE A 43 1.84 1.38 -1.20
C ILE A 43 1.30 0.85 -2.53
N LYS A 44 0.32 1.56 -3.10
CA LYS A 44 -0.35 1.22 -4.36
C LYS A 44 0.51 1.58 -5.58
N PHE A 45 0.62 0.66 -6.53
CA PHE A 45 1.23 0.92 -7.83
C PHE A 45 0.19 0.95 -8.96
N LEU A 46 -0.76 0.02 -8.93
CA LEU A 46 -1.75 -0.17 -9.98
C LEU A 46 -3.14 -0.38 -9.37
N GLU A 47 -4.17 -0.04 -10.13
CA GLU A 47 -5.57 -0.28 -9.78
C GLU A 47 -6.41 -0.59 -11.01
N GLY A 48 -7.49 -1.34 -10.80
CA GLY A 48 -8.45 -1.69 -11.85
C GLY A 48 -8.51 -3.20 -12.12
N ASP A 49 -8.97 -3.53 -13.33
CA ASP A 49 -9.21 -4.90 -13.76
C ASP A 49 -7.92 -5.73 -13.87
N ILE A 50 -8.07 -7.05 -13.89
CA ILE A 50 -6.95 -8.00 -13.82
C ILE A 50 -5.92 -7.82 -14.95
N ASP A 51 -6.37 -7.39 -16.12
CA ASP A 51 -5.49 -7.13 -17.28
C ASP A 51 -4.45 -6.04 -16.97
N ARG A 52 -4.85 -5.01 -16.20
CA ARG A 52 -3.94 -3.93 -15.78
C ARG A 52 -2.99 -4.37 -14.67
N GLN A 53 -3.31 -5.42 -13.94
CA GLN A 53 -2.49 -5.90 -12.83
C GLN A 53 -1.26 -6.66 -13.33
N ILE A 54 -1.27 -7.19 -14.56
CA ILE A 54 -0.12 -7.88 -15.17
C ILE A 54 1.10 -6.96 -15.29
N ASP A 55 0.90 -5.64 -15.38
CA ASP A 55 2.00 -4.67 -15.43
C ASP A 55 2.88 -4.69 -14.17
N ILE A 56 2.39 -5.23 -13.04
CA ILE A 56 3.17 -5.46 -11.82
C ILE A 56 4.39 -6.35 -12.08
N LEU A 57 4.33 -7.24 -13.09
CA LEU A 57 5.41 -8.15 -13.44
C LEU A 57 6.67 -7.39 -13.86
N GLN A 58 6.54 -6.17 -14.39
CA GLN A 58 7.67 -5.33 -14.77
C GLN A 58 8.47 -4.84 -13.57
N LEU A 59 7.85 -4.79 -12.39
CA LEU A 59 8.50 -4.38 -11.14
C LEU A 59 9.28 -5.52 -10.49
N ILE A 60 8.99 -6.78 -10.83
CA ILE A 60 9.69 -7.95 -10.28
C ILE A 60 11.18 -7.86 -10.63
N GLY A 61 12.03 -7.93 -9.60
CA GLY A 61 13.49 -7.83 -9.73
C GLY A 61 14.02 -6.41 -9.99
N ASN A 62 13.17 -5.45 -10.34
CA ASN A 62 13.54 -4.06 -10.62
C ASN A 62 13.19 -3.11 -9.45
N LEU A 63 12.15 -3.42 -8.69
CA LEU A 63 11.73 -2.64 -7.54
C LEU A 63 12.74 -2.78 -6.39
N LYS A 64 13.22 -1.64 -5.89
CA LYS A 64 14.06 -1.53 -4.70
C LYS A 64 13.39 -0.58 -3.72
N ILE A 65 13.29 -1.01 -2.47
CA ILE A 65 12.73 -0.20 -1.39
C ILE A 65 13.79 -0.12 -0.30
N GLU A 66 14.06 1.09 0.15
CA GLU A 66 14.95 1.40 1.26
C GLU A 66 14.11 2.08 2.36
N VAL A 67 14.12 1.52 3.56
CA VAL A 67 13.49 2.15 4.72
C VAL A 67 14.51 3.12 5.31
N LEU A 68 14.19 4.40 5.28
CA LEU A 68 15.03 5.46 5.82
C LEU A 68 14.66 5.76 7.26
N ASP A 69 15.67 5.96 8.10
CA ASP A 69 15.46 6.48 9.45
C ASP A 69 15.10 7.97 9.37
N GLY A 70 13.95 8.31 9.94
CA GLY A 70 13.49 9.69 10.06
C GLY A 70 13.48 10.13 11.52
N THR A 71 14.31 11.11 11.88
CA THR A 71 14.07 11.90 13.09
C THR A 71 13.08 13.00 12.73
N TYR A 72 11.80 12.84 13.10
CA TYR A 72 10.88 13.96 13.08
C TYR A 72 11.19 14.85 14.28
N PRO A 73 11.64 16.11 14.10
CA PRO A 73 11.67 17.04 15.21
C PRO A 73 10.23 17.19 15.70
N VAL A 74 9.97 16.81 16.96
CA VAL A 74 8.69 17.07 17.61
C VAL A 74 8.62 18.57 17.82
N GLU A 75 8.15 19.32 16.81
CA GLU A 75 7.70 20.68 17.06
C GLU A 75 6.51 20.58 18.00
N SER A 76 6.71 21.05 19.22
CA SER A 76 5.66 21.10 20.24
C SER A 76 4.51 21.93 19.68
N PRO A 77 3.30 21.36 19.50
CA PRO A 77 2.16 22.18 19.14
C PRO A 77 1.91 23.11 20.32
N HIS A 78 1.85 24.39 19.99
CA HIS A 78 1.80 25.53 20.88
C HIS A 78 0.89 25.36 22.11
N ARG A 79 1.37 25.92 23.23
CA ARG A 79 0.53 26.38 24.35
C ARG A 79 -0.60 27.29 23.86
#